data_AF-A0A542JFS0-F1
#
_entry.id   AF-A0A542JFS0-F1
#
_cell.length_a   1.000
_cell.length_b   1.000
_cell.length_c   1.000
_cell.angle_alpha   90.00
_cell.angle_beta   90.00
_cell.angle_gamma   90.00
#
_symmetry.space_group_name_H-M   'P 1'
#
loop_
_entity.id
_entity.type
_entity.pdbx_description
1 polymer ?
#
loop_
_entity_poly.entity_id
_entity_poly.type
_entity_poly.pdbx_seq_one_letter_code
_entity_poly.pdbx_strand_id
1 'polypeptide(L)' 'MGQRKEAAAGCLTAAVGAGAGLALWSVDVRERMWRFEAAPDFSVLYAELPLAVLGGTAVSLGLWALVRTLRRGRGGGM' A
#
# COMPACT_ATOMS: atom_id res chain seq x y z
N MET A 1 17.18 19.02 -10.87
CA MET A 1 17.29 17.55 -10.68
C MET A 1 16.55 17.00 -9.45
N GLY A 2 16.36 17.76 -8.36
CA GLY A 2 15.68 17.27 -7.15
C GLY A 2 14.22 16.83 -7.34
N GLN A 3 13.43 17.56 -8.13
CA GLN A 3 11.99 17.27 -8.33
C GLN A 3 11.73 15.91 -9.00
N ARG A 4 12.54 15.51 -9.98
CA ARG A 4 12.42 14.19 -10.64
C ARG A 4 12.76 13.04 -9.69
N LYS A 5 13.78 13.21 -8.85
CA LYS A 5 14.18 12.23 -7.83
C LYS A 5 13.08 12.06 -6.77
N GLU A 6 12.42 13.16 -6.43
CA GLU A 6 11.32 13.17 -5.45
C GLU A 6 10.04 12.54 -6.01
N ALA A 7 9.74 12.77 -7.30
CA ALA A 7 8.66 12.08 -8.01
C ALA A 7 8.93 10.57 -8.12
N ALA A 8 10.16 10.19 -8.50
CA ALA A 8 10.56 8.78 -8.57
C ALA A 8 10.48 8.08 -7.20
N ALA A 9 10.88 8.77 -6.13
CA ALA A 9 10.75 8.26 -4.76
C ALA A 9 9.28 8.06 -4.35
N GLY A 10 8.38 8.98 -4.74
CA GLY A 10 6.93 8.83 -4.54
C GLY A 10 6.37 7.60 -5.26
N CYS A 11 6.72 7.42 -6.55
CA CYS A 11 6.30 6.25 -7.32
C CYS A 11 6.85 4.93 -6.75
N LEU A 12 8.12 4.89 -6.34
CA LEU A 12 8.72 3.72 -5.69
C LEU A 12 8.00 3.37 -4.39
N THR A 13 7.69 4.38 -3.57
CA THR A 13 6.97 4.18 -2.32
C THR A 13 5.55 3.65 -2.55
N ALA A 14 4.86 4.17 -3.57
CA ALA A 14 3.54 3.68 -3.97
C ALA A 14 3.61 2.23 -4.49
N ALA A 15 4.61 1.90 -5.32
CA ALA A 15 4.81 0.54 -5.83
C ALA A 15 5.13 -0.47 -4.71
N VAL A 16 5.96 -0.07 -3.74
CA VAL A 16 6.26 -0.88 -2.55
C VAL A 16 5.02 -1.07 -1.69
N GLY A 17 4.21 -0.02 -1.48
CA GLY A 17 2.96 -0.12 -0.71
C GLY A 17 1.91 -1.00 -1.38
N ALA A 18 1.75 -0.89 -2.69
CA ALA A 18 0.89 -1.77 -3.47
C ALA A 18 1.36 -3.23 -3.39
N GLY A 19 2.66 -3.47 -3.55
CA GLY A 19 3.27 -4.80 -3.43
C GLY A 19 3.12 -5.41 -2.05
N ALA A 20 3.31 -4.62 -0.98
CA ALA A 20 3.14 -5.06 0.39
C ALA A 20 1.67 -5.37 0.73
N GLY A 21 0.72 -4.55 0.26
CA GLY A 21 -0.71 -4.82 0.40
C GLY A 21 -1.13 -6.10 -0.31
N LEU A 22 -0.60 -6.33 -1.52
CA LEU A 22 -0.85 -7.55 -2.29
C LEU A 22 -0.21 -8.78 -1.65
N ALA A 23 1.00 -8.66 -1.10
CA ALA A 23 1.67 -9.73 -0.38
C ALA A 23 0.95 -10.10 0.93
N LEU A 24 0.43 -9.13 1.68
CA LEU A 24 -0.38 -9.39 2.87
C LEU A 24 -1.70 -10.08 2.52
N TRP A 25 -2.36 -9.66 1.43
CA TRP A 25 -3.55 -10.33 0.92
C TRP A 25 -3.27 -11.78 0.50
N SER A 26 -2.08 -12.08 -0.02
CA SER A 26 -1.73 -13.42 -0.48
C SER A 26 -1.40 -14.42 0.64
N VAL A 27 -1.14 -13.97 1.88
CA VAL A 27 -0.82 -14.84 3.04
C VAL A 27 -1.97 -15.81 3.36
N ASP A 28 -3.22 -15.39 3.21
CA ASP A 28 -4.43 -16.21 3.46
C ASP A 28 -5.15 -16.64 2.18
N VAL A 29 -4.46 -16.60 1.03
CA VAL A 29 -5.09 -16.92 -0.27
C VAL A 29 -5.59 -18.37 -0.32
N ARG A 30 -4.95 -19.29 0.41
CA ARG A 30 -5.36 -20.71 0.49
C ARG A 30 -6.69 -20.88 1.23
N GLU A 31 -6.88 -20.19 2.35
CA GLU A 31 -8.12 -20.26 3.12
C GLU A 31 -9.28 -19.56 2.36
N ARG A 32 -8.96 -18.47 1.66
CA ARG A 32 -9.88 -17.75 0.76
C ARG A 32 -10.28 -18.53 -0.48
N MET A 33 -9.35 -19.24 -1.11
CA MET A 33 -9.64 -20.15 -2.23
C MET A 33 -10.53 -21.31 -1.78
N TRP A 34 -10.30 -21.86 -0.59
CA TRP A 34 -11.17 -22.88 0.00
C TRP A 34 -12.61 -22.38 0.21
N ARG A 35 -12.78 -21.13 0.66
CA ARG A 35 -14.11 -20.50 0.75
C ARG A 35 -14.76 -20.33 -0.62
N PHE A 36 -14.00 -19.90 -1.63
CA PHE A 36 -14.47 -19.79 -3.03
C PHE A 36 -15.00 -21.11 -3.59
N GLU A 37 -14.35 -22.21 -3.24
CA GLU A 37 -14.71 -23.56 -3.70
C GLU A 37 -15.92 -24.11 -2.94
N ALA A 38 -16.08 -23.73 -1.67
CA ALA A 38 -17.21 -24.12 -0.84
C ALA A 38 -18.48 -23.27 -1.09
N ALA A 39 -18.33 -21.99 -1.45
CA ALA A 39 -19.39 -21.08 -1.86
C ALA A 39 -18.79 -19.97 -2.75
N PRO A 40 -19.34 -19.69 -3.95
CA PRO A 40 -18.75 -18.75 -4.90
C PRO A 40 -18.88 -17.30 -4.41
N ASP A 41 -17.97 -16.88 -3.54
CA ASP A 41 -17.97 -15.55 -2.94
C ASP A 41 -17.01 -14.60 -3.68
N PHE A 42 -17.52 -14.01 -4.78
CA PHE A 42 -16.78 -13.10 -5.66
C PHE A 42 -16.25 -11.84 -4.94
N SER A 43 -16.73 -11.51 -3.74
CA SER A 43 -16.27 -10.38 -2.93
C SER A 43 -14.80 -10.47 -2.55
N VAL A 44 -14.28 -11.69 -2.37
CA VAL A 44 -12.88 -11.89 -1.94
C VAL A 44 -11.90 -11.47 -3.05
N LEU A 45 -12.27 -11.66 -4.32
CA LEU A 45 -11.47 -11.19 -5.47
C LEU A 45 -11.74 -9.72 -5.78
N TYR A 46 -13.00 -9.30 -5.82
CA TYR A 46 -13.37 -7.97 -6.33
C TYR A 46 -13.39 -6.86 -5.28
N ALA A 47 -13.57 -7.17 -4.01
CA ALA A 47 -13.56 -6.18 -2.94
C ALA A 47 -12.24 -6.23 -2.16
N GLU A 48 -11.84 -7.40 -1.67
CA GLU A 48 -10.69 -7.47 -0.76
C GLU A 48 -9.33 -7.28 -1.43
N LEU A 49 -9.18 -7.74 -2.67
CA LEU A 49 -7.94 -7.59 -3.43
C LEU A 49 -7.65 -6.10 -3.73
N PRO A 50 -8.60 -5.32 -4.30
CA PRO A 50 -8.39 -3.89 -4.46
C PRO A 50 -8.31 -3.15 -3.11
N LEU A 51 -9.06 -3.55 -2.08
CA LEU A 51 -8.93 -2.96 -0.74
C LEU A 51 -7.53 -3.17 -0.13
N ALA A 52 -6.94 -4.34 -0.30
CA ALA A 52 -5.60 -4.62 0.20
C ALA A 52 -4.53 -3.84 -0.56
N VAL A 53 -4.66 -3.75 -1.89
CA VAL A 53 -3.74 -2.95 -2.72
C VAL A 53 -3.87 -1.46 -2.43
N LEU A 54 -5.09 -0.92 -2.39
CA LEU A 54 -5.33 0.49 -2.07
C LEU A 54 -4.95 0.81 -0.63
N GLY A 55 -5.28 -0.08 0.32
CA GLY A 55 -4.92 0.04 1.72
C GLY A 55 -3.41 0.06 1.92
N GLY A 56 -2.69 -0.89 1.33
CA GLY A 56 -1.22 -0.94 1.37
C GLY A 56 -0.59 0.32 0.77
N THR A 57 -1.10 0.77 -0.38
CA THR A 57 -0.64 2.01 -1.04
C THR A 57 -0.88 3.24 -0.15
N ALA A 58 -2.08 3.38 0.41
CA ALA A 58 -2.46 4.51 1.25
C ALA A 58 -1.63 4.55 2.55
N VAL A 59 -1.40 3.41 3.19
CA VAL A 59 -0.57 3.32 4.40
C VAL A 59 0.88 3.70 4.11
N SER A 60 1.48 3.18 3.03
CA SER A 60 2.86 3.52 2.67
C SER A 60 3.02 4.99 2.29
N LEU A 61 2.08 5.57 1.53
CA LEU A 61 2.09 7.00 1.21
C LEU A 61 1.85 7.85 2.45
N GLY A 62 0.94 7.45 3.33
CA GLY A 62 0.67 8.13 4.60
C GLY A 62 1.91 8.14 5.51
N LEU A 63 2.60 7.01 5.64
CA LEU A 63 3.83 6.91 6.42
C LEU A 63 4.95 7.77 5.81
N TRP A 64 5.10 7.76 4.49
CA TRP A 64 6.09 8.59 3.81
C TRP A 64 5.78 10.09 3.94
N ALA A 65 4.52 10.48 3.79
CA ALA A 65 4.07 11.84 4.02
C ALA A 65 4.33 12.27 5.45
N LEU A 66 4.04 11.42 6.45
CA LEU A 66 4.29 11.66 7.86
C LEU A 66 5.79 11.84 8.16
N VAL A 67 6.64 10.97 7.63
CA VAL A 67 8.10 11.11 7.76
C VAL A 67 8.58 12.41 7.11
N ARG A 68 8.01 12.80 5.96
CA ARG A 68 8.37 14.02 5.25
C ARG A 68 7.90 15.29 5.96
N THR A 69 6.71 15.29 6.57
CA THR A 69 6.22 16.42 7.37
C THR A 69 7.04 16.59 8.64
N LEU A 70 7.36 15.50 9.35
CA LEU A 70 8.22 15.52 10.53
C LEU A 70 9.64 16.02 10.22
N ARG A 71 10.22 15.62 9.08
CA ARG A 71 11.53 16.11 8.62
C ARG A 71 11.52 17.60 8.24
N ARG A 72 10.41 18.11 7.70
CA ARG A 72 10.25 19.54 7.39
C ARG A 72 10.03 20.39 8.63
N GLY A 73 9.23 19.92 9.58
CA GLY A 73 8.98 20.61 10.85
C GLY A 73 10.25 20.77 11.70
N ARG A 74 11.20 19.84 11.60
CA ARG A 74 12.50 19.92 12.27
C ARG A 74 13.53 20.88 11.64
N GLY A 75 13.21 21.53 10.52
CA GLY A 75 14.10 22.48 9.84
C GLY A 75 13.70 23.96 9.97
N GLY A 76 12.62 24.26 10.71
CA GLY A 76 12.09 25.62 10.89
C GLY A 76 12.34 26.23 12.27
N GLY A 77 13.33 25.73 13.00
CA GLY A 77 13.73 26.22 14.32
C GLY A 77 15.20 26.58 14.35
N MET A 78 15.59 27.62 13.62
CA MET A 78 16.79 28.45 13.85
C MET A 78 16.71 29.70 12.99
#